data_AF-A0A2G8JFP9-F1
#
_entry.id   AF-A0A2G8JFP9-F1
#
_cell.length_a   1.000
_cell.length_b   1.000
_cell.length_c   1.000
_cell.angle_alpha   90.00
_cell.angle_beta   90.00
_cell.angle_gamma   90.00
#
_symmetry.space_group_name_H-M   'P 1'
#
loop_
_entity.id
_entity.type
_entity.pdbx_description
1 polymer ?
#
loop_
_entity_poly.entity_id
_entity_poly.type
_entity_poly.pdbx_seq_one_letter_code
_entity_poly.pdbx_strand_id
1 'polypeptide(L)'
;MELWINKDGGVLELLDTSVSLEIPPGALEKDQLIQMRIIPYNFQDDSDLSFSSNSSVVVELLPSNLKLLKPAKLTLPHCLVLKKGCEWKAKIYSSHHKEGTHPLWEPQLDTPYLLNQGNCIIELRTFSWEKFDIGDEIVEGKRIVLYAAKHLQSHKAIVHIDVGYYLDVVGGEENVSMNKVSVLQKKSALLLKEGRLPLKFYFVKTEPPDWNIHPDEENPKDIPFIRAATLTGHFHTFVFNKKGTMETNKCSCYFKAGQESDLTDLTFGLENPSLPSHQAIGGEAEGNPAGAEAMTKDSEEVTIETLQDLSGKFSKNWQDVGRNLKLDETELENIEADNRREGQKEVVYQMLLLWKRKCGMKATNKTLRDALKAAKRKDLSDYLLNREQCGTTS
;
A
#
# COMPACT_ATOMS: atom_id res chain seq x y z
N MET A 1 3.96 -18.42 -5.62
CA MET A 1 4.69 -19.68 -5.41
C MET A 1 4.11 -20.73 -6.33
N GLU A 2 4.93 -21.65 -6.81
CA GLU A 2 4.49 -22.81 -7.58
C GLU A 2 5.17 -24.08 -7.10
N LEU A 3 4.44 -25.20 -7.08
CA LEU A 3 4.94 -26.49 -6.62
C LEU A 3 4.26 -27.63 -7.38
N TRP A 4 5.04 -28.63 -7.77
CA TRP A 4 4.51 -29.89 -8.29
C TRP A 4 4.00 -30.74 -7.13
N ILE A 5 2.71 -31.07 -7.14
CA ILE A 5 2.08 -31.93 -6.14
C ILE A 5 1.57 -33.19 -6.81
N ASN A 6 1.91 -34.32 -6.21
CA ASN A 6 1.49 -35.64 -6.66
C ASN A 6 0.31 -36.17 -5.81
N LYS A 7 -0.05 -37.43 -6.01
CA LYS A 7 -1.11 -38.11 -5.24
C LYS A 7 -0.87 -38.19 -3.73
N ASP A 8 0.36 -38.00 -3.25
CA ASP A 8 0.70 -38.03 -1.82
C ASP A 8 0.32 -36.72 -1.12
N GLY A 9 -0.11 -35.71 -1.88
CA GLY A 9 -0.46 -34.39 -1.34
C GLY A 9 0.76 -33.51 -1.14
N GLY A 10 0.56 -32.39 -0.45
CA GLY A 10 1.64 -31.42 -0.21
C GLY A 10 1.14 -30.15 0.45
N VAL A 11 2.08 -29.32 0.89
CA VAL A 11 1.80 -28.02 1.50
C VAL A 11 2.51 -26.94 0.69
N LEU A 12 1.76 -25.91 0.29
CA LEU A 12 2.34 -24.67 -0.24
C LEU A 12 2.24 -23.62 0.85
N GLU A 13 3.33 -22.90 1.11
CA GLU A 13 3.36 -21.78 2.05
C GLU A 13 4.00 -20.58 1.40
N LEU A 14 3.29 -19.45 1.39
CA LEU A 14 3.89 -18.18 1.00
C LEU A 14 4.65 -17.63 2.21
N LEU A 15 5.99 -17.70 2.14
CA LEU A 15 6.87 -17.26 3.22
C LEU A 15 6.53 -15.84 3.69
N ASP A 16 6.57 -15.62 5.00
CA ASP A 16 6.29 -14.35 5.67
C ASP A 16 4.86 -13.80 5.50
N THR A 17 3.92 -14.61 4.98
CA THR A 17 2.52 -14.19 4.76
C THR A 17 1.50 -14.90 5.65
N SER A 18 1.87 -16.00 6.31
CA SER A 18 0.92 -16.91 6.98
C SER A 18 -0.19 -17.49 6.08
N VAL A 19 -0.07 -17.35 4.76
CA VAL A 19 -0.95 -17.97 3.76
C VAL A 19 -0.39 -19.34 3.41
N SER A 20 -1.22 -20.37 3.57
CA SER A 20 -0.84 -21.74 3.24
C SER A 20 -1.99 -22.53 2.61
N LEU A 21 -1.63 -23.51 1.78
CA LEU A 21 -2.54 -24.47 1.18
C LEU A 21 -2.06 -25.88 1.47
N GLU A 22 -2.82 -26.64 2.25
CA GLU A 22 -2.59 -28.06 2.53
C GLU A 22 -3.49 -28.91 1.62
N ILE A 23 -2.88 -29.67 0.72
CA ILE A 23 -3.55 -30.63 -0.15
C ILE A 23 -3.34 -32.03 0.44
N PRO A 24 -4.39 -32.73 0.90
CA PRO A 24 -4.21 -34.03 1.53
C PRO A 24 -3.91 -35.15 0.52
N PRO A 25 -3.32 -36.28 0.98
CA PRO A 25 -3.09 -37.45 0.14
C PRO A 25 -4.39 -37.96 -0.52
N GLY A 26 -4.32 -38.20 -1.84
CA GLY A 26 -5.42 -38.65 -2.67
C GLY A 26 -6.43 -37.55 -3.04
N ALA A 27 -6.11 -36.28 -2.83
CA ALA A 27 -6.92 -35.17 -3.34
C ALA A 27 -6.78 -34.96 -4.85
N LEU A 28 -5.64 -35.35 -5.43
CA LEU A 28 -5.33 -35.24 -6.86
C LEU A 28 -5.33 -36.61 -7.54
N GLU A 29 -5.84 -36.68 -8.77
CA GLU A 29 -5.80 -37.89 -9.60
C GLU A 29 -4.42 -38.14 -10.23
N LYS A 30 -3.68 -37.06 -10.49
CA LYS A 30 -2.38 -37.07 -11.16
C LYS A 30 -1.52 -35.92 -10.66
N ASP A 31 -0.24 -35.99 -10.97
CA ASP A 31 0.71 -34.93 -10.68
C ASP A 31 0.28 -33.63 -11.37
N GLN A 32 0.22 -32.55 -10.59
CA GLN A 32 -0.27 -31.26 -11.05
C GLN A 32 0.66 -30.15 -10.54
N LEU A 33 1.03 -29.24 -11.42
CA LEU A 33 1.66 -27.98 -11.03
C LEU A 33 0.60 -27.08 -10.40
N ILE A 34 0.75 -26.78 -9.12
CA ILE A 34 -0.13 -25.88 -8.38
C ILE A 34 0.58 -24.54 -8.20
N GLN A 35 -0.14 -23.44 -8.43
CA GLN A 35 0.35 -22.10 -8.09
C GLN A 35 -0.58 -21.42 -7.10
N MET A 36 0.01 -20.69 -6.16
CA MET A 36 -0.68 -19.87 -5.17
C MET A 36 -0.06 -18.47 -5.17
N ARG A 37 -0.91 -17.45 -5.29
CA ARG A 37 -0.50 -16.05 -5.25
C ARG A 37 -1.49 -15.19 -4.46
N ILE A 38 -0.98 -14.23 -3.72
CA ILE A 38 -1.81 -13.19 -3.10
C ILE A 38 -2.09 -12.14 -4.17
N ILE A 39 -3.35 -11.72 -4.25
CA ILE A 39 -3.79 -10.69 -5.18
C ILE A 39 -3.76 -9.35 -4.43
N PRO A 40 -3.02 -8.35 -4.94
CA PRO A 40 -2.99 -7.03 -4.34
C PRO A 40 -4.39 -6.44 -4.22
N TYR A 41 -4.57 -5.62 -3.20
CA TYR A 41 -5.85 -5.13 -2.72
C TYR A 41 -6.69 -4.30 -3.75
N ASN A 42 -6.15 -4.01 -4.93
CA ASN A 42 -6.76 -3.17 -5.98
C ASN A 42 -8.02 -3.76 -6.68
N PHE A 43 -8.52 -4.92 -6.23
CA PHE A 43 -9.68 -5.60 -6.82
C PHE A 43 -10.91 -5.66 -5.88
N GLN A 44 -10.88 -4.98 -4.73
CA GLN A 44 -12.06 -4.86 -3.88
C GLN A 44 -12.96 -3.71 -4.37
N ASP A 45 -14.23 -4.02 -4.56
CA ASP A 45 -15.27 -3.08 -4.96
C ASP A 45 -15.60 -2.15 -3.79
N ASP A 46 -15.62 -0.83 -4.01
CA ASP A 46 -15.81 0.21 -2.97
C ASP A 46 -17.21 0.20 -2.32
N SER A 47 -18.05 -0.77 -2.65
CA SER A 47 -19.46 -0.84 -2.27
C SER A 47 -19.72 -1.28 -0.82
N ASP A 48 -18.72 -1.81 -0.10
CA ASP A 48 -18.85 -2.29 1.29
C ASP A 48 -17.76 -1.72 2.24
N LEU A 49 -17.75 -0.39 2.42
CA LEU A 49 -16.87 0.32 3.37
C LEU A 49 -17.28 0.10 4.85
N SER A 50 -17.28 -1.15 5.31
CA SER A 50 -17.50 -1.53 6.72
C SER A 50 -16.21 -1.48 7.55
N PHE A 51 -16.30 -1.53 8.89
CA PHE A 51 -15.08 -1.54 9.71
C PHE A 51 -14.26 -2.82 9.50
N SER A 52 -14.91 -3.97 9.30
CA SER A 52 -14.26 -5.25 9.09
C SER A 52 -13.74 -5.47 7.67
N SER A 53 -14.09 -4.59 6.73
CA SER A 53 -13.55 -4.61 5.36
C SER A 53 -12.01 -4.59 5.37
N ASN A 54 -11.42 -5.10 4.30
CA ASN A 54 -9.99 -4.91 3.97
C ASN A 54 -9.05 -5.57 4.97
N SER A 55 -9.59 -6.51 5.75
CA SER A 55 -8.91 -7.12 6.89
C SER A 55 -8.36 -8.50 6.60
N SER A 56 -8.73 -9.11 5.45
CA SER A 56 -8.28 -10.41 4.97
C SER A 56 -7.58 -10.29 3.62
N VAL A 57 -6.76 -11.28 3.30
CA VAL A 57 -6.07 -11.37 2.01
C VAL A 57 -6.97 -12.04 0.96
N VAL A 58 -6.74 -11.68 -0.31
CA VAL A 58 -7.31 -12.39 -1.46
C VAL A 58 -6.23 -13.30 -2.03
N VAL A 59 -6.57 -14.58 -2.24
CA VAL A 59 -5.64 -15.55 -2.81
C VAL A 59 -6.21 -16.12 -4.10
N GLU A 60 -5.33 -16.32 -5.07
CA GLU A 60 -5.62 -17.05 -6.28
C GLU A 60 -4.90 -18.39 -6.29
N LEU A 61 -5.66 -19.44 -6.60
CA LEU A 61 -5.19 -20.79 -6.78
C LEU A 61 -5.28 -21.20 -8.25
N LEU A 62 -4.17 -21.71 -8.79
CA LEU A 62 -4.07 -22.18 -10.17
C LEU A 62 -3.63 -23.66 -10.23
N PRO A 63 -4.08 -24.41 -11.24
CA PRO A 63 -4.98 -23.99 -12.32
C PRO A 63 -6.41 -23.77 -11.85
N SER A 64 -7.05 -22.72 -12.37
CA SER A 64 -8.45 -22.40 -12.07
C SER A 64 -9.38 -23.56 -12.44
N ASN A 65 -10.41 -23.79 -11.64
CA ASN A 65 -11.37 -24.90 -11.77
C ASN A 65 -10.80 -26.31 -11.57
N LEU A 66 -9.60 -26.45 -11.01
CA LEU A 66 -9.09 -27.78 -10.62
C LEU A 66 -9.99 -28.38 -9.55
N LYS A 67 -10.62 -29.52 -9.85
CA LYS A 67 -11.47 -30.25 -8.91
C LYS A 67 -10.64 -31.23 -8.09
N LEU A 68 -10.83 -31.21 -6.78
CA LEU A 68 -10.16 -32.10 -5.84
C LEU A 68 -11.11 -33.23 -5.40
N LEU A 69 -10.56 -34.45 -5.31
CA LEU A 69 -11.28 -35.61 -4.79
C LEU A 69 -11.51 -35.52 -3.28
N LYS A 70 -10.61 -34.83 -2.57
CA LYS A 70 -10.69 -34.55 -1.14
C LYS A 70 -10.48 -33.05 -0.90
N PRO A 71 -11.14 -32.44 0.09
CA PRO A 71 -10.98 -31.02 0.36
C PRO A 71 -9.52 -30.68 0.73
N ALA A 72 -8.98 -29.62 0.12
CA ALA A 72 -7.76 -28.96 0.58
C ALA A 72 -8.09 -27.91 1.64
N LYS A 73 -7.14 -27.59 2.52
CA LYS A 73 -7.29 -26.53 3.53
C LYS A 73 -6.49 -25.30 3.12
N LEU A 74 -7.19 -24.21 2.87
CA LEU A 74 -6.58 -22.91 2.61
C LEU A 74 -6.62 -22.08 3.89
N THR A 75 -5.46 -21.66 4.40
CA THR A 75 -5.35 -20.79 5.57
C THR A 75 -5.12 -19.35 5.10
N LEU A 76 -6.04 -18.45 5.45
CA LEU A 76 -5.96 -17.03 5.13
C LEU A 76 -5.90 -16.19 6.42
N PRO A 77 -4.87 -15.34 6.62
CA PRO A 77 -4.79 -14.46 7.78
C PRO A 77 -5.81 -13.31 7.71
N HIS A 78 -6.12 -12.74 8.88
CA HIS A 78 -6.77 -11.44 8.99
C HIS A 78 -6.16 -10.58 10.11
N CYS A 79 -6.45 -9.28 10.11
CA CYS A 79 -6.01 -8.35 11.16
C CYS A 79 -7.07 -8.09 12.25
N LEU A 80 -8.29 -8.60 12.13
CA LEU A 80 -9.37 -8.30 13.08
C LEU A 80 -9.12 -8.84 14.51
N VAL A 81 -9.63 -8.10 15.49
CA VAL A 81 -9.80 -8.52 16.89
C VAL A 81 -11.27 -8.87 17.10
N LEU A 82 -11.53 -10.14 17.40
CA LEU A 82 -12.87 -10.69 17.53
C LEU A 82 -13.35 -10.67 18.98
N LYS A 83 -14.64 -10.37 19.18
CA LYS A 83 -15.31 -10.36 20.49
C LYS A 83 -15.19 -11.72 21.16
N LYS A 84 -14.76 -11.75 22.42
CA LYS A 84 -14.71 -13.00 23.19
C LYS A 84 -16.11 -13.42 23.63
N GLY A 85 -16.36 -14.74 23.68
CA GLY A 85 -17.61 -15.28 24.20
C GLY A 85 -18.81 -15.23 23.24
N CYS A 86 -18.61 -14.84 21.98
CA CYS A 86 -19.62 -14.97 20.93
C CYS A 86 -19.20 -16.01 19.88
N GLU A 87 -20.19 -16.50 19.14
CA GLU A 87 -19.95 -17.36 17.98
C GLU A 87 -19.30 -16.54 16.85
N TRP A 88 -18.22 -17.05 16.27
CA TRP A 88 -17.52 -16.41 15.16
C TRP A 88 -17.92 -17.05 13.84
N LYS A 89 -18.42 -16.22 12.92
CA LYS A 89 -18.85 -16.63 11.58
C LYS A 89 -18.18 -15.78 10.52
N ALA A 90 -17.82 -16.41 9.41
CA ALA A 90 -17.31 -15.79 8.20
C ALA A 90 -18.24 -16.10 7.02
N LYS A 91 -18.23 -15.22 6.02
CA LYS A 91 -18.79 -15.48 4.70
C LYS A 91 -17.63 -15.77 3.75
N ILE A 92 -17.65 -16.93 3.12
CA ILE A 92 -16.64 -17.32 2.14
C ILE A 92 -17.11 -16.85 0.77
N TYR A 93 -16.19 -16.30 -0.02
CA TYR A 93 -16.44 -15.88 -1.39
C TYR A 93 -15.41 -16.50 -2.31
N SER A 94 -15.88 -17.00 -3.44
CA SER A 94 -15.04 -17.52 -4.49
C SER A 94 -15.27 -16.75 -5.79
N SER A 95 -14.30 -16.80 -6.69
CA SER A 95 -14.46 -16.25 -8.04
C SER A 95 -13.73 -17.08 -9.07
N HIS A 96 -14.48 -17.57 -10.05
CA HIS A 96 -13.92 -18.18 -11.25
C HIS A 96 -13.62 -17.09 -12.26
N HIS A 97 -12.43 -17.12 -12.84
CA HIS A 97 -12.01 -16.13 -13.81
C HIS A 97 -11.43 -16.79 -15.06
N LYS A 98 -11.49 -16.06 -16.17
CA LYS A 98 -10.59 -16.25 -17.30
C LYS A 98 -9.40 -15.34 -17.08
N GLU A 99 -8.21 -15.77 -17.48
CA GLU A 99 -6.99 -14.97 -17.33
C GLU A 99 -7.21 -13.53 -17.84
N GLY A 100 -6.87 -12.54 -17.00
CA GLY A 100 -7.04 -11.12 -17.31
C GLY A 100 -8.40 -10.49 -17.00
N THR A 101 -9.36 -11.22 -16.42
CA THR A 101 -10.64 -10.64 -15.95
C THR A 101 -10.62 -10.27 -14.48
N HIS A 102 -11.40 -9.26 -14.10
CA HIS A 102 -11.66 -8.91 -12.69
C HIS A 102 -12.45 -10.03 -11.99
N PRO A 103 -12.32 -10.17 -10.65
CA PRO A 103 -13.10 -11.15 -9.91
C PRO A 103 -14.57 -10.74 -9.88
N LEU A 104 -15.43 -11.71 -10.11
CA LEU A 104 -16.85 -11.66 -9.80
C LEU A 104 -17.08 -12.54 -8.57
N TRP A 105 -17.21 -11.90 -7.41
CA TRP A 105 -17.30 -12.60 -6.12
C TRP A 105 -18.68 -13.23 -5.93
N GLU A 106 -18.69 -14.54 -5.69
CA GLU A 106 -19.90 -15.31 -5.40
C GLU A 106 -19.83 -15.91 -3.99
N PRO A 107 -20.85 -15.70 -3.14
CA PRO A 107 -20.86 -16.25 -1.79
C PRO A 107 -21.00 -17.77 -1.83
N GLN A 108 -20.18 -18.46 -1.04
CA GLN A 108 -20.17 -19.91 -0.90
C GLN A 108 -20.84 -20.31 0.42
N LEU A 109 -22.14 -20.59 0.36
CA LEU A 109 -22.99 -20.77 1.56
C LEU A 109 -22.65 -22.03 2.37
N ASP A 110 -22.22 -23.10 1.69
CA ASP A 110 -22.03 -24.43 2.29
C ASP A 110 -20.55 -24.82 2.44
N THR A 111 -19.62 -23.89 2.19
CA THR A 111 -18.18 -24.17 2.31
C THR A 111 -17.80 -24.29 3.77
N PRO A 112 -17.27 -25.46 4.23
CA PRO A 112 -16.80 -25.61 5.59
C PRO A 112 -15.60 -24.68 5.85
N TYR A 113 -15.58 -24.06 7.02
CA TYR A 113 -14.47 -23.24 7.46
C TYR A 113 -14.29 -23.31 8.98
N LEU A 114 -13.10 -22.94 9.44
CA LEU A 114 -12.77 -22.73 10.84
C LEU A 114 -12.18 -21.33 11.01
N LEU A 115 -12.93 -20.43 11.65
CA LEU A 115 -12.49 -19.08 11.95
C LEU A 115 -11.79 -19.04 13.32
N ASN A 116 -10.52 -18.65 13.33
CA ASN A 116 -9.68 -18.49 14.51
C ASN A 116 -9.44 -17.00 14.82
N GLN A 117 -8.64 -16.71 15.86
CA GLN A 117 -8.39 -15.33 16.29
C GLN A 117 -7.57 -14.48 15.29
N GLY A 118 -6.81 -15.12 14.39
CA GLY A 118 -5.96 -14.42 13.43
C GLY A 118 -5.98 -14.98 12.00
N ASN A 119 -6.77 -16.02 11.75
CA ASN A 119 -6.88 -16.62 10.43
C ASN A 119 -8.22 -17.34 10.25
N CYS A 120 -8.56 -17.64 9.01
CA CYS A 120 -9.66 -18.50 8.62
C CYS A 120 -9.09 -19.67 7.81
N ILE A 121 -9.46 -20.89 8.18
CA ILE A 121 -9.14 -22.11 7.42
C ILE A 121 -10.37 -22.49 6.63
N ILE A 122 -10.26 -22.53 5.30
CA ILE A 122 -11.36 -22.79 4.37
C ILE A 122 -11.14 -24.15 3.71
N GLU A 123 -12.15 -25.01 3.70
CA GLU A 123 -12.09 -26.30 3.00
C GLU A 123 -12.53 -26.17 1.54
N LEU A 124 -11.58 -26.32 0.61
CA LEU A 124 -11.80 -26.12 -0.81
C LEU A 124 -11.89 -27.44 -1.57
N ARG A 125 -12.87 -27.56 -2.46
CA ARG A 125 -12.98 -28.69 -3.42
C ARG A 125 -12.63 -28.30 -4.85
N THR A 126 -12.53 -27.02 -5.12
CA THR A 126 -12.21 -26.48 -6.44
C THR A 126 -11.29 -25.30 -6.28
N PHE A 127 -10.31 -25.15 -7.18
CA PHE A 127 -9.42 -23.99 -7.17
C PHE A 127 -10.06 -22.80 -7.89
N SER A 128 -9.95 -21.63 -7.26
CA SER A 128 -10.42 -20.36 -7.80
C SER A 128 -9.73 -19.20 -7.07
N TRP A 129 -10.26 -17.99 -7.19
CA TRP A 129 -9.90 -16.92 -6.27
C TRP A 129 -10.75 -17.04 -5.02
N GLU A 130 -10.13 -16.89 -3.85
CA GLU A 130 -10.78 -17.09 -2.57
C GLU A 130 -10.55 -15.87 -1.68
N LYS A 131 -11.61 -15.45 -0.99
CA LYS A 131 -11.55 -14.51 0.13
C LYS A 131 -12.60 -14.87 1.17
N PHE A 132 -12.52 -14.24 2.34
CA PHE A 132 -13.58 -14.32 3.33
C PHE A 132 -13.80 -12.98 4.00
N ASP A 133 -15.05 -12.72 4.38
CA ASP A 133 -15.46 -11.51 5.06
C ASP A 133 -16.03 -11.88 6.44
N ILE A 134 -15.71 -11.08 7.45
CA ILE A 134 -16.22 -11.24 8.82
C ILE A 134 -17.22 -10.12 9.09
N GLY A 135 -18.37 -10.48 9.68
CA GLY A 135 -19.41 -9.52 10.03
C GLY A 135 -18.97 -8.52 11.11
N ASP A 136 -19.34 -7.26 10.92
CA ASP A 136 -18.93 -6.13 11.75
C ASP A 136 -19.37 -6.23 13.23
N GLU A 137 -20.39 -7.03 13.51
CA GLU A 137 -21.01 -7.19 14.83
C GLU A 137 -20.11 -7.92 15.83
N ILE A 138 -19.24 -8.81 15.34
CA ILE A 138 -18.35 -9.63 16.17
C ILE A 138 -16.92 -9.09 16.27
N VAL A 139 -16.69 -7.86 15.78
CA VAL A 139 -15.36 -7.24 15.70
C VAL A 139 -15.25 -6.11 16.74
N GLU A 140 -14.19 -6.14 17.55
CA GLU A 140 -13.84 -5.12 18.54
C GLU A 140 -12.80 -4.13 18.03
N GLY A 141 -11.96 -4.57 17.09
CA GLY A 141 -10.88 -3.74 16.56
C GLY A 141 -10.12 -4.38 15.42
N LYS A 142 -9.07 -3.69 14.98
CA LYS A 142 -8.10 -4.10 13.97
C LYS A 142 -6.70 -4.04 14.56
N ARG A 143 -5.88 -5.06 14.30
CA ARG A 143 -4.43 -4.98 14.49
C ARG A 143 -3.86 -4.09 13.39
N ILE A 144 -3.06 -3.13 13.79
CA ILE A 144 -2.39 -2.19 12.90
C ILE A 144 -0.91 -2.16 13.25
N VAL A 145 -0.10 -1.70 12.31
CA VAL A 145 1.29 -1.35 12.53
C VAL A 145 1.42 0.16 12.40
N LEU A 146 1.81 0.81 13.50
CA LEU A 146 2.22 2.19 13.50
C LEU A 146 3.66 2.27 13.00
N TYR A 147 3.97 3.26 12.18
CA TYR A 147 5.31 3.41 11.63
C TYR A 147 5.75 4.86 11.55
N ALA A 148 7.07 5.02 11.46
CA ALA A 148 7.72 6.26 11.07
C ALA A 148 8.70 5.96 9.93
N ALA A 149 8.68 6.78 8.87
CA ALA A 149 9.54 6.62 7.71
C ALA A 149 10.08 7.97 7.21
N LYS A 150 11.31 7.99 6.72
CA LYS A 150 11.99 9.19 6.20
C LYS A 150 12.05 9.18 4.69
N HIS A 151 11.75 10.31 4.06
CA HIS A 151 11.89 10.47 2.61
C HIS A 151 13.36 10.37 2.18
N LEU A 152 13.66 9.52 1.20
CA LEU A 152 15.04 9.28 0.73
C LEU A 152 15.67 10.52 0.06
N GLN A 153 14.88 11.40 -0.55
CA GLN A 153 15.34 12.63 -1.22
C GLN A 153 15.34 13.88 -0.31
N SER A 154 15.39 13.71 1.01
CA SER A 154 15.38 14.85 1.93
C SER A 154 16.65 15.72 1.80
N HIS A 155 16.49 17.04 1.68
CA HIS A 155 17.61 17.98 1.72
C HIS A 155 18.34 17.94 3.06
N LYS A 156 19.64 18.27 3.08
CA LYS A 156 20.46 18.21 4.32
C LYS A 156 19.93 19.06 5.49
N ALA A 157 19.12 20.08 5.22
CA ALA A 157 18.55 20.99 6.21
C ALA A 157 17.06 20.76 6.51
N ILE A 158 16.34 20.02 5.65
CA ILE A 158 14.90 19.80 5.75
C ILE A 158 14.61 18.30 5.57
N VAL A 159 14.00 17.68 6.57
CA VAL A 159 13.65 16.26 6.56
C VAL A 159 12.15 16.09 6.64
N HIS A 160 11.62 15.22 5.79
CA HIS A 160 10.21 14.85 5.78
C HIS A 160 10.08 13.46 6.42
N ILE A 161 9.28 13.40 7.49
CA ILE A 161 9.01 12.16 8.21
C ILE A 161 7.53 11.84 8.09
N ASP A 162 7.22 10.72 7.45
CA ASP A 162 5.87 10.17 7.43
C ASP A 162 5.65 9.37 8.69
N VAL A 163 4.62 9.72 9.46
CA VAL A 163 4.16 8.94 10.61
C VAL A 163 2.73 8.53 10.33
N GLY A 164 2.47 7.23 10.43
CA GLY A 164 1.20 6.69 9.99
C GLY A 164 0.94 5.29 10.52
N TYR A 165 -0.02 4.64 9.88
CA TYR A 165 -0.38 3.26 10.15
C TYR A 165 -0.63 2.48 8.85
N TYR A 166 -0.56 1.17 8.95
CA TYR A 166 -1.15 0.25 7.99
C TYR A 166 -1.75 -0.95 8.72
N LEU A 167 -2.66 -1.68 8.07
CA LEU A 167 -3.27 -2.87 8.64
C LEU A 167 -2.23 -3.98 8.82
N ASP A 168 -2.27 -4.68 9.95
CA ASP A 168 -1.37 -5.81 10.24
C ASP A 168 -1.82 -7.07 9.50
N VAL A 169 -1.72 -6.99 8.18
CA VAL A 169 -2.04 -8.02 7.20
C VAL A 169 -1.06 -7.91 6.03
N VAL A 170 -0.84 -9.01 5.33
CA VAL A 170 0.05 -9.09 4.18
C VAL A 170 -0.33 -8.06 3.12
N GLY A 171 0.67 -7.37 2.57
CA GLY A 171 0.45 -6.28 1.61
C GLY A 171 0.10 -4.94 2.25
N GLY A 172 -0.20 -4.88 3.55
CA GLY A 172 -0.51 -3.61 4.25
C GLY A 172 0.63 -2.59 4.17
N GLU A 173 1.88 -3.06 4.20
CA GLU A 173 3.07 -2.20 4.11
C GLU A 173 3.37 -1.67 2.70
N GLU A 174 2.73 -2.19 1.64
CA GLU A 174 2.95 -1.70 0.28
C GLU A 174 2.61 -0.21 0.18
N ASN A 175 1.61 0.26 0.96
CA ASN A 175 1.29 1.68 1.10
C ASN A 175 2.46 2.53 1.61
N VAL A 176 3.35 1.95 2.42
CA VAL A 176 4.56 2.61 2.95
C VAL A 176 5.68 2.55 1.90
N SER A 177 5.87 1.40 1.27
CA SER A 177 6.95 1.13 0.31
C SER A 177 6.83 1.92 -1.00
N MET A 178 5.62 2.35 -1.38
CA MET A 178 5.38 3.12 -2.62
C MET A 178 6.01 4.53 -2.63
N ASN A 179 6.38 5.09 -1.47
CA ASN A 179 6.79 6.50 -1.35
C ASN A 179 8.31 6.77 -1.40
N LYS A 180 9.16 5.80 -1.77
CA LYS A 180 10.64 5.95 -1.70
C LYS A 180 11.09 6.47 -0.32
N VAL A 181 10.57 5.87 0.74
CA VAL A 181 10.91 6.20 2.12
C VAL A 181 11.77 5.10 2.73
N SER A 182 12.64 5.46 3.66
CA SER A 182 13.33 4.51 4.54
C SER A 182 12.53 4.37 5.83
N VAL A 183 12.00 3.18 6.10
CA VAL A 183 11.26 2.93 7.35
C VAL A 183 12.24 2.95 8.52
N LEU A 184 11.98 3.84 9.47
CA LEU A 184 12.83 4.07 10.63
C LEU A 184 12.36 3.28 11.85
N GLN A 185 11.05 3.14 12.02
CA GLN A 185 10.44 2.42 13.14
C GLN A 185 9.10 1.81 12.73
N LYS A 186 8.79 0.63 13.27
CA LYS A 186 7.48 -0.03 13.23
C LYS A 186 7.09 -0.45 14.64
N LYS A 187 5.78 -0.44 14.97
CA LYS A 187 5.26 -0.95 16.24
C LYS A 187 3.82 -1.41 16.08
N SER A 188 3.53 -2.63 16.53
CA SER A 188 2.17 -3.17 16.55
C SER A 188 1.30 -2.41 17.54
N ALA A 189 0.06 -2.14 17.14
CA ALA A 189 -0.95 -1.48 17.95
C ALA A 189 -2.37 -1.98 17.59
N LEU A 190 -3.36 -1.51 18.32
CA LEU A 190 -4.77 -1.82 18.08
C LEU A 190 -5.53 -0.54 17.68
N LEU A 191 -6.34 -0.67 16.64
CA LEU A 191 -7.41 0.27 16.30
C LEU A 191 -8.72 -0.30 16.84
N LEU A 192 -9.17 0.21 17.97
CA LEU A 192 -10.44 -0.16 18.60
C LEU A 192 -11.61 0.52 17.89
N LYS A 193 -12.68 -0.25 17.68
CA LYS A 193 -13.95 0.20 17.10
C LYS A 193 -14.78 0.99 18.12
N GLU A 194 -14.65 0.66 19.40
CA GLU A 194 -15.34 1.33 20.49
C GLU A 194 -14.93 2.82 20.59
N GLY A 195 -15.89 3.68 20.92
CA GLY A 195 -15.66 5.13 21.00
C GLY A 195 -15.43 5.84 19.67
N ARG A 196 -15.12 5.12 18.57
CA ARG A 196 -14.85 5.67 17.24
C ARG A 196 -13.83 6.81 17.26
N LEU A 197 -12.77 6.63 18.06
CA LEU A 197 -11.77 7.67 18.30
C LEU A 197 -10.74 7.74 17.16
N PRO A 198 -10.24 8.93 16.81
CA PRO A 198 -9.21 9.06 15.77
C PRO A 198 -7.87 8.48 16.23
N LEU A 199 -7.03 8.11 15.27
CA LEU A 199 -5.62 7.84 15.52
C LEU A 199 -4.88 9.18 15.63
N LYS A 200 -4.13 9.38 16.70
CA LYS A 200 -3.37 10.59 16.96
C LYS A 200 -1.88 10.34 16.81
N PHE A 201 -1.18 11.32 16.24
CA PHE A 201 0.26 11.35 16.06
C PHE A 201 0.80 12.64 16.64
N TYR A 202 1.64 12.51 17.67
CA TYR A 202 2.12 13.61 18.47
C TYR A 202 3.65 13.59 18.47
N PHE A 203 4.26 14.65 17.94
CA PHE A 203 5.68 14.87 18.12
C PHE A 203 5.95 15.40 19.52
N VAL A 204 6.92 14.78 20.19
CA VAL A 204 7.32 15.14 21.55
C VAL A 204 8.55 16.05 21.54
N LYS A 205 9.66 15.56 21.00
CA LYS A 205 10.96 16.25 21.01
C LYS A 205 11.98 15.59 20.10
N THR A 206 13.11 16.27 19.92
CA THR A 206 14.35 15.71 19.40
C THR A 206 15.46 15.78 20.43
N GLU A 207 16.39 14.83 20.38
CA GLU A 207 17.59 14.81 21.24
C GLU A 207 18.84 14.53 20.41
N PRO A 208 19.81 15.46 20.35
CA PRO A 208 19.74 16.84 20.85
C PRO A 208 18.62 17.68 20.18
N PRO A 209 18.17 18.80 20.78
CA PRO A 209 17.07 19.64 20.29
C PRO A 209 17.43 20.47 19.04
N ASP A 210 18.22 19.87 18.16
CA ASP A 210 18.78 20.46 16.95
C ASP A 210 17.80 20.43 15.78
N TRP A 211 16.65 19.76 15.93
CA TRP A 211 15.61 19.70 14.91
C TRP A 211 14.29 20.19 15.48
N ASN A 212 13.66 21.13 14.80
CA ASN A 212 12.34 21.63 15.17
C ASN A 212 11.36 21.34 14.05
N ILE A 213 10.14 21.04 14.45
CA ILE A 213 9.01 21.02 13.54
C ILE A 213 8.82 22.41 12.93
N HIS A 214 8.42 22.46 11.66
CA HIS A 214 8.11 23.70 10.98
C HIS A 214 7.04 24.51 11.77
N PRO A 215 7.16 25.84 11.93
CA PRO A 215 6.23 26.63 12.75
C PRO A 215 4.75 26.50 12.38
N ASP A 216 4.48 26.27 11.09
CA ASP A 216 3.13 26.09 10.54
C ASP A 216 2.62 24.65 10.63
N GLU A 217 3.40 23.72 11.17
CA GLU A 217 3.01 22.32 11.27
C GLU A 217 2.05 22.12 12.44
N GLU A 218 0.91 21.49 12.16
CA GLU A 218 0.00 21.05 13.20
C GLU A 218 0.61 19.92 14.03
N ASN A 219 0.51 20.01 15.36
CA ASN A 219 0.93 18.98 16.30
C ASN A 219 0.03 19.04 17.55
N PRO A 220 -0.78 18.02 17.86
CA PRO A 220 -0.86 16.71 17.21
C PRO A 220 -1.59 16.72 15.87
N LYS A 221 -1.29 15.74 15.00
CA LYS A 221 -2.10 15.43 13.82
C LYS A 221 -2.97 14.21 14.09
N ASP A 222 -4.18 14.20 13.53
CA ASP A 222 -5.10 13.07 13.68
C ASP A 222 -5.55 12.51 12.34
N ILE A 223 -5.85 11.21 12.34
CA ILE A 223 -6.54 10.51 11.25
C ILE A 223 -7.93 10.17 11.79
N PRO A 224 -9.01 10.73 11.20
CA PRO A 224 -10.37 10.44 11.60
C PRO A 224 -10.64 8.94 11.62
N PHE A 225 -11.40 8.48 12.62
CA PHE A 225 -11.69 7.05 12.80
C PHE A 225 -12.20 6.38 11.53
N ILE A 226 -13.11 7.03 10.80
CA ILE A 226 -13.67 6.46 9.57
C ILE A 226 -12.59 6.18 8.52
N ARG A 227 -11.61 7.08 8.35
CA ARG A 227 -10.47 6.88 7.45
C ARG A 227 -9.55 5.79 7.99
N ALA A 228 -9.32 5.75 9.31
CA ALA A 228 -8.53 4.70 9.96
C ALA A 228 -9.16 3.29 9.80
N ALA A 229 -10.50 3.25 9.78
CA ALA A 229 -11.27 2.02 9.72
C ALA A 229 -11.36 1.43 8.30
N THR A 230 -11.47 2.27 7.28
CA THR A 230 -11.73 1.81 5.89
C THR A 230 -10.47 1.76 5.03
N LEU A 231 -9.42 2.50 5.34
CA LEU A 231 -8.19 2.45 4.55
C LEU A 231 -7.26 1.33 5.00
N THR A 232 -6.47 0.79 4.07
CA THR A 232 -5.43 -0.20 4.36
C THR A 232 -4.18 0.41 5.01
N GLY A 233 -4.05 1.74 4.92
CA GLY A 233 -3.03 2.53 5.59
C GLY A 233 -3.14 4.00 5.23
N HIS A 234 -2.59 4.86 6.08
CA HIS A 234 -2.53 6.31 5.85
C HIS A 234 -1.45 6.93 6.75
N PHE A 235 -1.00 8.13 6.41
CA PHE A 235 0.06 8.82 7.15
C PHE A 235 -0.10 10.33 7.10
N HIS A 236 0.59 10.99 8.02
CA HIS A 236 0.87 12.42 7.96
C HIS A 236 2.37 12.63 7.81
N THR A 237 2.76 13.56 6.95
CA THR A 237 4.15 14.02 6.87
C THR A 237 4.38 15.12 7.90
N PHE A 238 5.49 15.06 8.62
CA PHE A 238 6.00 16.11 9.49
C PHE A 238 7.28 16.68 8.90
N VAL A 239 7.34 18.01 8.76
CA VAL A 239 8.51 18.70 8.21
C VAL A 239 9.41 19.18 9.35
N PHE A 240 10.66 18.74 9.32
CA PHE A 240 11.68 19.09 10.30
C PHE A 240 12.78 19.95 9.69
N ASN A 241 13.12 21.04 10.37
CA ASN A 241 14.23 21.93 10.01
C ASN A 241 15.39 21.79 10.99
N LYS A 242 16.60 21.65 10.45
CA LYS A 242 17.84 21.63 11.25
C LYS A 242 18.18 23.03 11.78
N LYS A 243 18.47 23.14 13.06
CA LYS A 243 19.03 24.34 13.71
C LYS A 243 20.55 24.38 13.53
N GLY A 244 21.03 25.49 12.97
CA GLY A 244 22.46 25.82 12.95
C GLY A 244 23.33 24.96 12.02
N THR A 245 24.64 25.19 12.09
CA THR A 245 25.68 24.62 11.21
C THR A 245 26.37 23.38 11.77
N MET A 246 25.96 22.87 12.95
CA MET A 246 26.70 21.82 13.65
C MET A 246 26.68 20.46 12.93
N GLU A 247 27.81 19.76 13.01
CA GLU A 247 28.15 18.53 12.28
C GLU A 247 27.56 17.23 12.89
N THR A 248 26.85 17.33 14.01
CA THR A 248 26.26 16.15 14.66
C THR A 248 25.10 15.60 13.83
N ASN A 249 25.38 14.52 13.11
CA ASN A 249 24.42 13.79 12.27
C ASN A 249 23.54 12.81 13.05
N LYS A 250 23.72 12.69 14.37
CA LYS A 250 22.93 11.80 15.24
C LYS A 250 21.92 12.63 16.02
N CYS A 251 20.65 12.43 15.69
CA CYS A 251 19.51 13.00 16.38
C CYS A 251 18.47 11.90 16.58
N SER A 252 17.99 11.72 17.80
CA SER A 252 16.83 10.87 18.09
C SER A 252 15.56 11.70 18.04
N CYS A 253 14.54 11.16 17.38
CA CYS A 253 13.22 11.77 17.29
C CYS A 253 12.23 10.93 18.10
N TYR A 254 11.36 11.61 18.85
CA TYR A 254 10.39 10.98 19.74
C TYR A 254 8.97 11.38 19.32
N PHE A 255 8.19 10.38 18.91
CA PHE A 255 6.77 10.50 18.61
C PHE A 255 5.95 9.62 19.55
N LYS A 256 4.69 10.01 19.74
CA LYS A 256 3.64 9.20 20.34
C LYS A 256 2.54 8.99 19.33
N ALA A 257 2.08 7.75 19.17
CA ALA A 257 1.03 7.40 18.21
C ALA A 257 0.08 6.35 18.79
N GLY A 258 -1.22 6.48 18.52
CA GLY A 258 -2.23 5.53 19.02
C GLY A 258 -3.63 6.14 19.13
N GLN A 259 -4.51 5.47 19.87
CA GLN A 259 -5.85 5.98 20.21
C GLN A 259 -5.92 6.36 21.69
N GLU A 260 -6.59 7.47 21.96
CA GLU A 260 -6.91 7.92 23.33
C GLU A 260 -5.68 7.99 24.25
N SER A 261 -5.71 7.29 25.39
CA SER A 261 -4.62 7.19 26.36
C SER A 261 -3.61 6.09 26.03
N ASP A 262 -3.92 5.19 25.09
CA ASP A 262 -3.03 4.11 24.66
C ASP A 262 -2.07 4.60 23.56
N LEU A 263 -1.33 5.66 23.88
CA LEU A 263 -0.32 6.21 22.99
C LEU A 263 0.99 5.46 23.16
N THR A 264 1.49 4.96 22.05
CA THR A 264 2.71 4.20 21.93
C THR A 264 3.87 5.09 21.49
N ASP A 265 5.02 4.96 22.17
CA ASP A 265 6.24 5.65 21.76
C ASP A 265 6.83 5.05 20.48
N LEU A 266 7.12 5.92 19.51
CA LEU A 266 7.90 5.68 18.30
C LEU A 266 9.18 6.51 18.38
N THR A 267 10.31 5.84 18.67
CA THR A 267 11.62 6.50 18.81
C THR A 267 12.56 6.00 17.74
N PHE A 268 13.25 6.90 17.04
CA PHE A 268 14.15 6.54 15.95
C PHE A 268 15.23 7.60 15.70
N GLY A 269 16.35 7.18 15.09
CA GLY A 269 17.43 8.07 14.68
C GLY A 269 17.18 8.73 13.33
N LEU A 270 17.48 10.03 13.22
CA LEU A 270 17.52 10.81 11.99
C LEU A 270 18.94 10.83 11.42
N GLU A 271 19.52 9.66 11.14
CA GLU A 271 20.82 9.63 10.47
C GLU A 271 20.66 10.03 8.99
N ASN A 272 21.59 10.81 8.47
CA ASN A 272 21.84 10.83 7.03
C ASN A 272 22.70 9.60 6.74
N PRO A 273 22.35 8.76 5.75
CA PRO A 273 23.26 7.71 5.33
C PRO A 273 24.52 8.41 4.81
N SER A 274 25.54 8.49 5.65
CA SER A 274 26.91 8.66 5.18
C SER A 274 27.14 7.50 4.25
N LEU A 275 27.46 7.83 2.98
CA LEU A 275 27.97 6.89 1.99
C LEU A 275 28.86 5.86 2.69
N PRO A 276 28.66 4.55 2.46
CA PRO A 276 29.60 3.57 2.99
C PRO A 276 30.98 3.96 2.51
N SER A 277 31.90 4.14 3.46
CA SER A 277 33.31 4.37 3.20
C SER A 277 33.79 3.29 2.25
N HIS A 278 34.11 3.66 1.01
CA HIS A 278 34.78 2.78 0.06
C HIS A 278 36.11 2.35 0.69
N GLN A 279 36.12 1.16 1.28
CA GLN A 279 37.34 0.36 1.38
C GLN A 279 37.43 -0.50 0.12
N ALA A 280 38.64 -0.54 -0.41
CA ALA A 280 39.04 -1.00 -1.72
C ALA A 280 38.62 -2.43 -2.05
N ILE A 281 38.16 -2.65 -3.28
CA ILE A 281 38.56 -3.81 -4.08
C ILE A 281 38.82 -3.30 -5.50
N GLY A 282 40.10 -3.35 -5.87
CA GLY A 282 40.53 -3.18 -7.25
C GLY A 282 40.13 -4.39 -8.10
N GLY A 283 39.88 -4.13 -9.37
CA GLY A 283 39.56 -5.14 -10.36
C GLY A 283 39.22 -4.46 -11.67
N GLU A 284 40.26 -4.15 -12.44
CA GLU A 284 40.14 -3.80 -13.85
C GLU A 284 39.45 -4.94 -14.61
N ALA A 285 38.47 -4.59 -15.44
CA ALA A 285 38.10 -5.36 -16.61
C ALA A 285 37.44 -4.41 -17.63
N GLU A 286 38.24 -3.98 -18.61
CA GLU A 286 37.76 -3.45 -19.88
C GLU A 286 36.97 -4.51 -20.64
N GLY A 287 35.79 -4.14 -21.16
CA GLY A 287 34.99 -4.95 -22.07
C GLY A 287 33.86 -4.11 -22.66
N ASN A 288 33.96 -3.81 -23.96
CA ASN A 288 33.13 -2.89 -24.75
C ASN A 288 31.60 -3.08 -24.68
N PRO A 289 30.81 -2.01 -24.91
CA PRO A 289 29.35 -2.07 -25.05
C PRO A 289 28.93 -2.27 -26.50
N ALA A 290 28.01 -3.20 -26.75
CA ALA A 290 27.27 -3.24 -28.00
C ALA A 290 25.86 -3.76 -27.75
N GLY A 291 24.87 -2.91 -28.03
CA GLY A 291 23.46 -3.31 -28.20
C GLY A 291 22.53 -2.96 -27.04
N ALA A 292 22.29 -1.67 -26.80
CA ALA A 292 21.06 -1.22 -26.15
C ALA A 292 20.35 -0.26 -27.10
N GLU A 293 19.27 -0.73 -27.71
CA GLU A 293 18.31 0.12 -28.41
C GLU A 293 17.81 1.18 -27.42
N ALA A 294 17.83 2.45 -27.83
CA ALA A 294 17.40 3.56 -27.00
C ALA A 294 15.90 3.44 -26.70
N MET A 295 15.54 2.94 -25.51
CA MET A 295 14.20 3.13 -24.95
C MET A 295 13.95 4.63 -24.81
N THR A 296 12.98 5.16 -25.55
CA THR A 296 12.55 6.54 -25.40
C THR A 296 11.81 6.69 -24.07
N LYS A 297 12.14 7.75 -23.30
CA LYS A 297 11.57 8.06 -21.97
C LYS A 297 10.03 8.24 -21.97
N ASP A 298 9.42 8.30 -23.15
CA ASP A 298 7.97 8.26 -23.36
C ASP A 298 7.33 6.98 -22.82
N SER A 299 8.09 5.88 -22.79
CA SER A 299 7.63 4.59 -22.28
C SER A 299 7.86 4.43 -20.77
N GLU A 300 8.53 5.39 -20.13
CA GLU A 300 8.75 5.36 -18.69
C GLU A 300 7.46 5.65 -17.92
N GLU A 301 7.30 4.90 -16.84
CA GLU A 301 6.21 5.07 -15.89
C GLU A 301 6.31 6.44 -15.21
N VAL A 302 5.18 7.14 -15.11
CA VAL A 302 5.10 8.42 -14.42
C VAL A 302 5.43 8.21 -12.94
N THR A 303 6.38 8.97 -12.42
CA THR A 303 6.77 8.91 -11.02
C THR A 303 5.86 9.75 -10.12
N ILE A 304 5.78 9.41 -8.83
CA ILE A 304 5.00 10.20 -7.84
C ILE A 304 5.54 11.64 -7.75
N GLU A 305 6.86 11.83 -7.88
CA GLU A 305 7.50 13.15 -7.91
C GLU A 305 7.02 13.99 -9.11
N THR A 306 6.79 13.36 -10.26
CA THR A 306 6.16 14.00 -11.42
C THR A 306 4.75 14.46 -11.08
N LEU A 307 3.96 13.63 -10.38
CA LEU A 307 2.59 13.96 -10.01
C LEU A 307 2.50 15.10 -8.99
N GLN A 308 3.36 15.10 -7.96
CA GLN A 308 3.40 16.14 -6.92
C GLN A 308 3.83 17.50 -7.46
N ASP A 309 4.83 17.51 -8.33
CA ASP A 309 5.31 18.74 -8.96
C ASP A 309 4.27 19.28 -9.96
N LEU A 310 3.63 18.39 -10.72
CA LEU A 310 2.58 18.78 -11.65
C LEU A 310 1.34 19.29 -10.90
N SER A 311 0.92 18.66 -9.79
CA SER A 311 -0.25 19.10 -9.01
C SER A 311 -0.07 20.51 -8.44
N GLY A 312 1.17 20.92 -8.15
CA GLY A 312 1.50 22.29 -7.76
C GLY A 312 1.41 23.32 -8.90
N LYS A 313 1.34 22.89 -10.16
CA LYS A 313 1.38 23.76 -11.36
C LYS A 313 0.03 23.95 -12.03
N PHE A 314 -1.00 23.23 -11.59
CA PHE A 314 -2.34 23.52 -12.06
C PHE A 314 -3.46 23.25 -11.07
N SER A 315 -4.39 24.19 -11.07
CA SER A 315 -5.64 24.17 -10.33
C SER A 315 -6.86 24.15 -11.26
N LYS A 316 -6.74 24.71 -12.47
CA LYS A 316 -7.83 24.79 -13.46
C LYS A 316 -7.78 23.62 -14.44
N ASN A 317 -8.95 23.17 -14.89
CA ASN A 317 -9.13 22.10 -15.89
C ASN A 317 -8.67 20.71 -15.44
N TRP A 318 -8.49 20.49 -14.14
CA TRP A 318 -8.08 19.20 -13.61
C TRP A 318 -9.12 18.09 -13.86
N GLN A 319 -10.42 18.42 -13.83
CA GLN A 319 -11.50 17.50 -14.20
C GLN A 319 -11.39 17.09 -15.68
N ASP A 320 -11.05 18.03 -16.58
CA ASP A 320 -10.86 17.73 -17.99
C ASP A 320 -9.63 16.83 -18.21
N VAL A 321 -8.56 17.04 -17.43
CA VAL A 321 -7.41 16.13 -17.42
C VAL A 321 -7.82 14.75 -16.93
N GLY A 322 -8.54 14.65 -15.80
CA GLY A 322 -9.06 13.39 -15.27
C GLY A 322 -9.94 12.62 -16.24
N ARG A 323 -10.86 13.30 -16.92
CA ARG A 323 -11.70 12.72 -18.00
C ARG A 323 -10.86 12.19 -19.15
N ASN A 324 -9.84 12.93 -19.58
CA ASN A 324 -8.93 12.49 -20.63
C ASN A 324 -8.04 11.31 -20.18
N LEU A 325 -7.80 11.17 -18.88
CA LEU A 325 -7.15 10.03 -18.24
C LEU A 325 -8.10 8.85 -17.96
N LYS A 326 -9.36 8.93 -18.41
CA LYS A 326 -10.39 7.88 -18.28
C LYS A 326 -10.83 7.59 -16.84
N LEU A 327 -10.76 8.61 -15.98
CA LEU A 327 -11.48 8.60 -14.70
C LEU A 327 -12.94 8.99 -14.97
N ASP A 328 -13.87 8.31 -14.28
CA ASP A 328 -15.29 8.61 -14.41
C ASP A 328 -15.72 9.83 -13.57
N GLU A 329 -16.90 10.37 -13.84
CA GLU A 329 -17.34 11.62 -13.19
C GLU A 329 -17.58 11.43 -11.68
N THR A 330 -18.01 10.24 -11.25
CA THR A 330 -18.21 9.92 -9.83
C THR A 330 -16.89 9.90 -9.08
N GLU A 331 -15.84 9.34 -9.66
CA GLU A 331 -14.48 9.39 -9.11
C GLU A 331 -13.99 10.83 -8.96
N LEU A 332 -14.19 11.67 -9.97
CA LEU A 332 -13.78 13.07 -9.93
C LEU A 332 -14.56 13.86 -8.86
N GLU A 333 -15.87 13.65 -8.75
CA GLU A 333 -16.71 14.26 -7.72
C GLU A 333 -16.27 13.84 -6.31
N ASN A 334 -15.98 12.55 -6.10
CA ASN A 334 -15.48 12.03 -4.82
C ASN A 334 -14.12 12.63 -4.46
N ILE A 335 -13.17 12.66 -5.41
CA ILE A 335 -11.85 13.27 -5.19
C ILE A 335 -11.99 14.74 -4.79
N GLU A 336 -12.88 15.50 -5.44
CA GLU A 336 -13.11 16.89 -5.08
C GLU A 336 -13.72 17.00 -3.68
N ALA A 337 -14.78 16.24 -3.39
CA ALA A 337 -15.47 16.28 -2.11
C ALA A 337 -14.53 15.93 -0.94
N ASP A 338 -13.68 14.92 -1.11
CA ASP A 338 -12.79 14.40 -0.07
C ASP A 338 -11.59 15.29 0.23
N ASN A 339 -11.12 16.04 -0.77
CA ASN A 339 -9.84 16.76 -0.70
C ASN A 339 -9.99 18.29 -0.83
N ARG A 340 -11.20 18.82 -1.02
CA ARG A 340 -11.45 20.26 -1.16
C ARG A 340 -10.88 21.09 0.00
N ARG A 341 -10.90 20.55 1.23
CA ARG A 341 -10.40 21.25 2.43
C ARG A 341 -8.87 21.36 2.47
N GLU A 342 -8.18 20.44 1.81
CA GLU A 342 -6.70 20.39 1.73
C GLU A 342 -6.17 21.27 0.57
N GLY A 343 -7.10 21.81 -0.23
CA GLY A 343 -6.82 22.77 -1.28
C GLY A 343 -6.71 22.13 -2.66
N GLN A 344 -6.77 22.98 -3.70
CA GLN A 344 -6.86 22.51 -5.08
C GLN A 344 -5.65 21.68 -5.52
N LYS A 345 -4.46 21.96 -4.97
CA LYS A 345 -3.24 21.18 -5.21
C LYS A 345 -3.46 19.71 -4.83
N GLU A 346 -4.07 19.46 -3.67
CA GLU A 346 -4.31 18.11 -3.18
C GLU A 346 -5.36 17.39 -4.01
N VAL A 347 -6.44 18.07 -4.39
CA VAL A 347 -7.46 17.55 -5.32
C VAL A 347 -6.82 17.07 -6.63
N VAL A 348 -5.91 17.88 -7.21
CA VAL A 348 -5.21 17.51 -8.45
C VAL A 348 -4.23 16.36 -8.23
N TYR A 349 -3.52 16.34 -7.09
CA TYR A 349 -2.61 15.25 -6.76
C TYR A 349 -3.37 13.92 -6.61
N GLN A 350 -4.49 13.91 -5.89
CA GLN A 350 -5.30 12.72 -5.69
C GLN A 350 -5.92 12.20 -6.99
N MET A 351 -6.34 13.10 -7.89
CA MET A 351 -6.78 12.71 -9.23
C MET A 351 -5.67 12.01 -10.04
N LEU A 352 -4.47 12.60 -10.06
CA LEU A 352 -3.33 12.01 -10.76
C LEU A 352 -2.88 10.67 -10.13
N LEU A 353 -2.97 10.58 -8.81
CA LEU A 353 -2.62 9.39 -8.04
C LEU A 353 -3.62 8.26 -8.28
N LEU A 354 -4.92 8.55 -8.32
CA LEU A 354 -5.96 7.58 -8.66
C LEU A 354 -5.77 7.04 -10.08
N TRP A 355 -5.51 7.92 -11.05
CA TRP A 355 -5.19 7.49 -12.42
C TRP A 355 -3.98 6.54 -12.46
N LYS A 356 -2.90 6.91 -11.78
CA LYS A 356 -1.69 6.07 -11.69
C LYS A 356 -2.00 4.72 -11.06
N ARG A 357 -2.81 4.67 -9.98
CA ARG A 357 -3.24 3.43 -9.33
C ARG A 357 -4.04 2.53 -10.26
N LYS A 358 -4.99 3.08 -11.01
CA LYS A 358 -5.81 2.32 -11.99
C LYS A 358 -4.98 1.75 -13.15
N CYS A 359 -3.96 2.49 -13.60
CA CYS A 359 -3.19 2.13 -14.78
C CYS A 359 -1.89 1.37 -14.48
N GLY A 360 -1.39 1.40 -13.24
CA GLY A 360 -0.14 0.74 -12.84
C GLY A 360 1.04 1.12 -13.74
N MET A 361 1.78 0.11 -14.23
CA MET A 361 2.91 0.30 -15.16
C MET A 361 2.51 0.92 -16.51
N LYS A 362 1.22 0.98 -16.85
CA LYS A 362 0.73 1.64 -18.09
C LYS A 362 0.53 3.15 -17.93
N ALA A 363 0.68 3.68 -16.71
CA ALA A 363 0.64 5.12 -16.45
C ALA A 363 1.95 5.77 -16.92
N THR A 364 2.08 6.02 -18.23
CA THR A 364 3.32 6.54 -18.85
C THR A 364 3.32 8.06 -19.00
N ASN A 365 4.52 8.66 -19.07
CA ASN A 365 4.69 10.10 -19.31
C ASN A 365 3.98 10.55 -20.60
N LYS A 366 3.98 9.70 -21.63
CA LYS A 366 3.25 9.95 -22.87
C LYS A 366 1.75 10.10 -22.64
N THR A 367 1.12 9.14 -21.96
CA THR A 367 -0.32 9.18 -21.69
C THR A 367 -0.72 10.43 -20.91
N LEU A 368 0.09 10.81 -19.91
CA LEU A 368 -0.16 12.02 -19.13
C LEU A 368 -0.04 13.29 -19.98
N ARG A 369 1.00 13.39 -20.82
CA ARG A 369 1.20 14.55 -21.71
C ARG A 369 0.10 14.68 -22.76
N ASP A 370 -0.40 13.56 -23.28
CA ASP A 370 -1.50 13.55 -24.25
C ASP A 370 -2.80 14.01 -23.60
N ALA A 371 -3.09 13.56 -22.37
CA ALA A 371 -4.25 14.04 -21.62
C ALA A 371 -4.17 15.54 -21.28
N LEU A 372 -2.98 16.06 -20.94
CA LEU A 372 -2.76 17.48 -20.71
C LEU A 372 -2.98 18.31 -21.98
N LYS A 373 -2.48 17.84 -23.14
CA LYS A 373 -2.72 18.49 -24.44
C LYS A 373 -4.21 18.51 -24.79
N ALA A 374 -4.91 17.40 -24.59
CA ALA A 374 -6.34 17.29 -24.83
C ALA A 374 -7.14 18.25 -23.93
N ALA A 375 -6.70 18.47 -22.70
CA ALA A 375 -7.26 19.47 -21.77
C ALA A 375 -6.81 20.92 -22.05
N LYS A 376 -6.18 21.19 -23.21
CA LYS A 376 -5.63 22.50 -23.60
C LYS A 376 -4.56 23.04 -22.65
N ARG A 377 -3.88 22.17 -21.90
CA ARG A 377 -2.74 22.48 -21.02
C ARG A 377 -1.40 22.13 -21.65
N LYS A 378 -1.16 22.68 -22.84
CA LYS A 378 0.09 22.48 -23.57
C LYS A 378 1.29 23.01 -22.77
N ASP A 379 1.10 24.08 -22.00
CA ASP A 379 2.09 24.63 -21.06
C ASP A 379 2.64 23.58 -20.08
N LEU A 380 1.76 22.73 -19.54
CA LEU A 380 2.15 21.66 -18.62
C LEU A 380 2.76 20.46 -19.35
N SER A 381 2.26 20.16 -20.55
CA SER A 381 2.81 19.09 -21.39
C SER A 381 4.26 19.41 -21.79
N ASP A 382 4.50 20.66 -22.22
CA ASP A 382 5.82 21.17 -22.58
C ASP A 382 6.73 21.26 -21.34
N TYR A 383 6.18 21.60 -20.17
CA TYR A 383 6.90 21.54 -18.91
C TYR A 383 7.42 20.12 -18.58
N LEU A 384 6.58 19.08 -18.74
CA LEU A 384 7.00 17.70 -18.55
C LEU A 384 8.09 17.29 -19.56
N LEU A 385 7.92 17.66 -20.84
CA LEU A 385 8.92 17.43 -21.89
C LEU A 385 10.27 18.11 -21.61
N ASN A 386 10.25 19.34 -21.08
CA ASN A 386 11.48 20.11 -20.82
C ASN A 386 12.18 19.67 -19.53
N ARG A 387 11.42 19.23 -18.51
CA ARG A 387 11.97 18.59 -17.30
C ARG A 387 12.75 17.32 -17.65
N GLU A 388 12.31 16.58 -18.66
CA GLU A 388 12.96 15.37 -19.16
C GLU A 388 14.30 15.64 -19.89
N GLN A 389 14.52 16.87 -20.41
CA GLN A 389 15.73 17.29 -21.13
C GLN A 389 16.84 17.85 -20.22
N CYS A 390 16.48 18.44 -19.07
CA CYS A 390 17.44 19.07 -18.14
C CYS A 390 18.28 18.07 -17.31
N GLY A 391 18.01 16.76 -17.39
CA GLY A 391 18.80 15.72 -16.73
C GLY A 391 20.09 15.32 -17.47
N THR A 392 20.51 16.06 -18.51
CA THR A 392 21.62 15.66 -19.41
C THR A 392 22.73 16.69 -19.58
N THR A 393 22.80 17.75 -18.78
CA THR A 393 23.92 18.70 -18.86
C THR A 393 24.44 19.07 -17.47
N SER A 394 25.55 18.38 -17.12
CA SER A 394 26.68 18.73 -16.23
C SER A 394 26.40 19.33 -14.86
#